data_AF-W7DJB1-F1
#
_entry.id   AF-W7DJB1-F1
#
_cell.length_a   1.000
_cell.length_b   1.000
_cell.length_c   1.000
_cell.angle_alpha   90.00
_cell.angle_beta   90.00
_cell.angle_gamma   90.00
#
_symmetry.space_group_name_H-M   'P 1'
#
loop_
_entity.id
_entity.type
_entity.pdbx_description
1 polymer ?
#
loop_
_entity_poly.entity_id
_entity_poly.type
_entity_poly.pdbx_seq_one_letter_code
_entity_poly.pdbx_strand_id
1 'polypeptide(L)' 'MRHIKFSNLFKKDIRKCEKRGRNMQKMKAVIELIVNDLSLPLALKDHPLKGIWKPHRELHIEPD' A
#
# COMPACT_ATOMS: atom_id res chain seq x y z
N MET A 1 -16.26 5.40 -4.14
CA MET A 1 -15.56 5.01 -2.89
C MET A 1 -15.38 3.50 -2.89
N ARG A 2 -14.14 3.01 -2.86
CA ARG A 2 -13.85 1.56 -2.97
C ARG A 2 -14.03 0.85 -1.62
N HIS A 3 -14.50 -0.39 -1.65
CA HIS A 3 -14.64 -1.21 -0.43
C HIS A 3 -13.27 -1.77 0.00
N ILE A 4 -12.82 -1.41 1.19
CA ILE A 4 -11.53 -1.85 1.73
C ILE A 4 -11.67 -3.22 2.40
N LYS A 5 -10.76 -4.15 2.08
CA LYS A 5 -10.58 -5.38 2.85
C LYS A 5 -9.11 -5.54 3.21
N PHE A 6 -8.82 -5.70 4.49
CA PHE A 6 -7.47 -5.96 4.98
C PHE A 6 -7.29 -7.44 5.24
N SER A 7 -6.26 -8.04 4.64
CA SER A 7 -5.88 -9.43 4.95
C SER A 7 -5.28 -9.54 6.36
N ASN A 8 -5.33 -10.74 6.95
CA ASN A 8 -4.69 -10.99 8.24
C ASN A 8 -3.16 -10.82 8.16
N LEU A 9 -2.56 -11.14 7.01
CA LEU A 9 -1.14 -10.91 6.75
C LEU A 9 -0.82 -9.42 6.78
N PHE A 10 -1.60 -8.60 6.07
CA PHE A 10 -1.45 -7.14 6.06
C PHE A 10 -1.51 -6.54 7.47
N LYS A 11 -2.47 -6.97 8.30
CA LYS A 11 -2.57 -6.50 9.69
C LYS A 11 -1.32 -6.83 10.52
N LYS A 12 -0.73 -8.00 10.31
CA LYS A 12 0.52 -8.41 10.99
C LYS A 12 1.70 -7.56 10.51
N ASP A 13 1.80 -7.32 9.21
CA ASP A 13 2.88 -6.52 8.61
C ASP A 13 2.82 -5.06 9.04
N ILE A 14 1.63 -4.46 9.09
CA ILE A 14 1.42 -3.10 9.62
C ILE A 14 1.95 -2.98 11.05
N ARG A 15 1.60 -3.91 11.94
CA ARG A 15 2.10 -3.93 13.32
C ARG A 15 3.62 -4.06 13.38
N LYS A 16 4.22 -4.81 12.45
CA LYS A 16 5.68 -4.98 12.36
C LYS A 16 6.36 -3.70 11.87
N CYS A 17 5.79 -3.01 10.89
CA CYS A 17 6.27 -1.72 10.39
C CYS A 17 6.18 -0.63 11.47
N GLU A 18 5.06 -0.57 12.19
CA GLU A 18 4.86 0.34 13.32
C GLU A 18 5.92 0.11 14.42
N LYS A 19 6.16 -1.16 14.80
CA LYS A 19 7.22 -1.52 15.76
C LYS A 19 8.63 -1.15 15.29
N ARG A 20 8.86 -1.09 13.97
CA ARG A 20 10.14 -0.67 13.37
C ARG A 20 10.27 0.84 13.23
N GLY A 21 9.28 1.62 13.68
CA GLY A 21 9.29 3.08 13.57
C GLY A 21 9.09 3.60 12.15
N ARG A 22 8.50 2.79 11.25
CA ARG A 22 8.19 3.24 9.88
C ARG A 22 7.09 4.29 9.91
N ASN A 23 7.10 5.18 8.92
CA ASN A 23 6.13 6.27 8.86
C ASN A 23 4.74 5.77 8.41
N MET A 24 3.89 5.49 9.40
CA MET A 24 2.52 5.01 9.16
C MET A 24 1.60 6.07 8.54
N GLN A 25 1.93 7.37 8.63
CA GLN A 25 1.12 8.43 8.01
C GLN A 25 1.20 8.35 6.49
N LYS A 26 2.40 8.11 5.94
CA LYS A 26 2.57 7.91 4.48
C LYS A 26 1.69 6.76 3.99
N MET A 27 1.65 5.66 4.74
CA MET A 27 0.84 4.50 4.38
C MET A 27 -0.66 4.79 4.42
N LYS A 28 -1.14 5.53 5.44
CA LYS A 28 -2.54 5.99 5.51
C LYS A 28 -2.90 6.88 4.32
N ALA A 29 -2.05 7.84 3.98
CA ALA A 29 -2.27 8.74 2.85
C ALA A 29 -2.42 7.97 1.52
N VAL A 30 -1.56 6.96 1.28
CA VAL A 30 -1.67 6.12 0.07
C VAL A 30 -2.99 5.34 0.06
N ILE A 31 -3.41 4.77 1.19
CA ILE A 31 -4.70 4.06 1.29
C ILE A 31 -5.86 5.01 0.97
N GLU A 32 -5.84 6.24 1.51
CA GLU A 32 -6.87 7.25 1.24
C GLU A 32 -6.97 7.59 -0.25
N LEU A 33 -5.83 7.76 -0.94
CA LEU A 33 -5.82 7.99 -2.39
C LEU A 33 -6.49 6.84 -3.15
N ILE A 34 -6.15 5.58 -2.81
CA ILE A 34 -6.71 4.39 -3.44
C ILE A 34 -8.22 4.29 -3.21
N VAL A 35 -8.68 4.56 -1.99
CA VAL A 35 -10.09 4.44 -1.59
C VAL A 35 -10.98 5.46 -2.29
N ASN A 36 -10.45 6.66 -2.48
CA ASN A 36 -11.11 7.77 -3.16
C ASN A 36 -10.96 7.72 -4.68
N ASP A 37 -10.29 6.69 -5.22
CA ASP A 37 -10.02 6.56 -6.66
C ASP A 37 -9.23 7.75 -7.23
N LEU A 38 -8.33 8.31 -6.41
CA LEU A 38 -7.49 9.44 -6.78
C LEU A 38 -6.22 8.95 -7.48
N SER A 39 -5.67 9.81 -8.34
CA SER A 39 -4.41 9.53 -9.02
C SER A 39 -3.26 9.36 -8.03
N LEU A 40 -2.50 8.28 -8.20
CA LEU A 40 -1.35 7.97 -7.36
C LEU A 40 -0.12 8.77 -7.83
N PRO A 41 0.64 9.37 -6.91
CA PRO A 41 1.90 10.04 -7.24
C PRO A 41 2.88 9.10 -7.94
N LEU A 42 3.61 9.60 -8.93
CA LEU A 42 4.69 8.86 -9.63
C LEU A 42 5.76 8.32 -8.67
N ALA A 43 5.98 9.01 -7.54
CA ALA A 43 6.92 8.59 -6.50
C ALA A 43 6.58 7.21 -5.90
N LEU A 44 5.30 6.80 -5.94
CA LEU A 44 4.88 5.49 -5.43
C LEU A 44 5.19 4.33 -6.38
N LYS A 45 5.71 4.61 -7.59
CA LYS A 45 6.11 3.60 -8.59
C LYS A 45 5.07 2.49 -8.76
N ASP A 46 3.80 2.86 -8.86
CA ASP A 46 2.69 1.92 -9.01
C ASP A 46 2.87 1.05 -10.27
N HIS A 47 2.96 -0.27 -10.09
CA HIS A 47 3.14 -1.20 -11.19
C HIS A 47 2.45 -2.55 -10.94
N PRO A 48 1.97 -3.23 -12.00
CA PRO A 48 1.40 -4.56 -11.87
C PRO A 48 2.49 -5.59 -11.56
N LEU A 49 2.19 -6.52 -10.64
CA LEU A 49 3.07 -7.65 -10.40
C LEU A 49 2.94 -8.69 -11.52
N LYS A 50 3.96 -9.54 -11.67
CA LYS A 50 4.02 -10.58 -12.71
C LYS A 50 3.72 -11.98 -12.14
N GLY A 51 3.42 -12.94 -13.01
CA GLY A 51 3.19 -14.34 -12.64
C GLY A 51 1.88 -14.56 -11.88
N ILE A 52 1.92 -15.33 -10.78
CA ILE A 52 0.74 -15.61 -9.94
C ILE A 52 0.18 -14.34 -9.29
N TRP A 53 1.01 -13.30 -9.17
CA TRP A 53 0.64 -12.01 -8.60
C TRP A 53 0.07 -11.03 -9.64
N LYS A 54 -0.17 -11.46 -10.88
CA LYS A 54 -0.76 -10.63 -11.95
C LYS A 54 -2.02 -9.82 -11.56
N PRO A 55 -2.96 -10.32 -10.71
CA PRO A 55 -4.10 -9.50 -10.29
C PRO A 55 -3.76 -8.46 -9.21
N HIS A 56 -2.53 -8.42 -8.72
CA HIS A 56 -2.07 -7.53 -7.67
C HIS A 56 -1.17 -6.41 -8.24
N ARG A 57 -1.14 -5.29 -7.53
CA ARG A 57 -0.27 -4.14 -7.82
C ARG A 57 0.67 -3.90 -6.66
N GLU A 58 1.85 -3.38 -6.94
CA GLU A 58 2.85 -2.98 -5.94
C GLU A 58 3.05 -1.46 -5.96
N LEU A 59 3.20 -0.90 -4.76
CA LEU A 59 3.43 0.53 -4.50
C LEU A 59 4.60 0.69 -3.53
N HIS A 60 5.52 1.60 -3.86
CA HIS A 60 6.73 1.91 -3.08
C HIS A 60 6.48 3.14 -2.20
N ILE A 61 6.20 2.93 -0.91
CA ILE A 61 5.90 4.03 0.04
C ILE A 61 7.18 4.74 0.51
N GLU A 62 8.28 4.00 0.63
CA GLU A 62 9.60 4.53 0.94
C GLU A 62 10.60 4.00 -0.08
N PRO A 63 11.58 4.81 -0.50
CA PRO A 63 12.72 4.31 -1.26
C PRO A 63 13.56 3.39 -0.36
N ASP A 64 14.16 2.35 -0.96
CA ASP A 64 15.23 1.57 -0.34
C ASP A 64 16.48 2.44 -0.08
#